data_AF-A0A9X5BDA1-F1
#
_entry.id   AF-A0A9X5BDA1-F1
#
_cell.length_a   1.000
_cell.length_b   1.000
_cell.length_c   1.000
_cell.angle_alpha   90.00
_cell.angle_beta   90.00
_cell.angle_gamma   90.00
#
_symmetry.space_group_name_H-M   'P 1'
#
loop_
_entity.id
_entity.type
_entity.pdbx_description
1 polymer ?
#
loop_
_entity_poly.entity_id
_entity_poly.type
_entity_poly.pdbx_seq_one_letter_code
_entity_poly.pdbx_strand_id
1 'polypeptide(L)' 'MEVMMQEQDKRAVESMCRCGLDIDGVIAVFPKFPREDIVQIYESAKKRDGDSGREAGISVNCS' A
#
# COMPACT_ATOMS: atom_id res chain seq x y z
N MET A 1 19.31 2.88 15.84
CA MET A 1 18.79 1.68 15.15
C MET A 1 18.38 2.14 13.76
N GLU A 2 19.13 1.75 12.74
CA GLU A 2 18.64 1.86 11.36
C GLU A 2 17.41 0.95 11.25
N VAL A 3 16.24 1.54 11.01
CA VAL A 3 15.01 0.79 10.81
C VAL A 3 14.90 0.52 9.31
N MET A 4 15.43 -0.60 8.85
CA MET A 4 15.28 -1.04 7.45
C MET A 4 13.87 -1.60 7.24
N MET A 5 13.18 -1.17 6.19
CA MET A 5 11.88 -1.74 5.79
C MET A 5 12.02 -3.21 5.40
N GLN A 6 11.32 -4.08 6.12
CA GLN A 6 11.27 -5.50 5.79
C GLN A 6 10.25 -5.76 4.68
N GLU A 7 10.32 -6.94 4.07
CA GLU A 7 9.35 -7.33 3.03
C GLU A 7 7.90 -7.35 3.53
N GLN A 8 7.67 -7.66 4.82
CA GLN A 8 6.34 -7.57 5.41
C GLN A 8 5.83 -6.13 5.47
N ASP A 9 6.68 -5.17 5.82
CA ASP A 9 6.32 -3.75 5.85
C ASP A 9 5.96 -3.24 4.44
N LYS A 10 6.75 -3.66 3.43
CA LYS A 10 6.47 -3.34 2.02
C LYS A 10 5.12 -3.88 1.58
N ARG A 11 4.82 -5.16 1.87
CA ARG A 11 3.51 -5.76 1.56
C ARG A 11 2.36 -5.08 2.29
N ALA A 12 2.57 -4.63 3.52
CA ALA A 12 1.56 -3.90 4.27
C ALA A 12 1.26 -2.53 3.65
N VAL A 13 2.29 -1.78 3.21
CA VAL A 13 2.13 -0.54 2.43
C VAL A 13 1.36 -0.79 1.13
N GLU A 14 1.72 -1.83 0.38
CA GLU A 14 1.02 -2.21 -0.86
C GLU A 14 -0.46 -2.57 -0.58
N SER A 15 -0.75 -3.32 0.49
CA SER A 15 -2.12 -3.69 0.86
C SER A 15 -2.94 -2.48 1.30
N MET A 16 -2.35 -1.55 2.05
CA MET A 16 -3.05 -0.33 2.47
C MET A 16 -3.36 0.59 1.30
N CYS A 17 -2.43 0.73 0.36
CA CYS A 17 -2.67 1.43 -0.90
C CYS A 17 -3.85 0.81 -1.67
N ARG A 18 -3.90 -0.53 -1.76
CA ARG A 18 -5.00 -1.27 -2.43
C ARG A 18 -6.35 -1.13 -1.75
N CYS A 19 -6.37 -0.98 -0.42
CA CYS A 19 -7.59 -0.70 0.33
C CYS A 19 -8.08 0.75 0.16
N GLY A 20 -7.37 1.59 -0.61
CA GLY A 20 -7.74 2.97 -0.84
C GLY A 20 -7.28 3.92 0.26
N LEU A 21 -6.31 3.52 1.09
CA LEU A 21 -5.72 4.43 2.07
C LEU A 21 -4.83 5.46 1.37
N ASP A 22 -5.00 6.73 1.69
CA ASP A 22 -4.15 7.82 1.20
C ASP A 22 -2.71 7.71 1.71
N ILE A 23 -1.78 8.29 0.94
CA ILE A 23 -0.36 8.27 1.26
C ILE A 23 -0.05 8.83 2.66
N ASP A 24 -0.70 9.91 3.07
CA ASP A 24 -0.57 10.48 4.42
C ASP A 24 -1.02 9.50 5.51
N GLY A 25 -2.10 8.75 5.26
CA GLY A 25 -2.59 7.70 6.16
C GLY A 25 -1.60 6.56 6.29
N VAL A 26 -0.99 6.14 5.18
CA VAL A 26 0.06 5.11 5.19
C VAL A 26 1.30 5.59 5.95
N ILE A 27 1.75 6.83 5.71
CA ILE A 27 2.89 7.41 6.43
C ILE A 27 2.62 7.46 7.95
N ALA A 28 1.39 7.79 8.35
CA ALA A 28 1.00 7.82 9.76
C ALA A 28 1.03 6.43 10.44
N VAL A 29 0.77 5.35 9.68
CA VAL A 29 0.87 3.96 10.18
C VAL A 29 2.33 3.51 10.32
N PHE A 30 3.21 4.06 9.49
CA PHE A 30 4.62 3.70 9.40
C PHE A 30 5.55 4.85 9.85
N PRO A 31 5.39 5.44 11.05
CA PRO A 31 6.14 6.63 11.47
C PRO A 31 7.63 6.35 11.72
N LYS A 32 8.01 5.07 11.77
CA LYS A 32 9.39 4.61 11.98
C LYS A 32 10.22 4.58 10.69
N PHE A 33 9.57 4.65 9.53
CA PHE A 33 10.24 4.59 8.24
C PHE A 33 10.29 5.97 7.58
N PRO A 34 11.32 6.25 6.77
CA PRO A 34 11.38 7.50 6.03
C PRO A 34 10.23 7.57 5.03
N ARG A 35 9.69 8.78 4.89
CA ARG A 35 8.54 9.05 4.01
C ARG A 35 8.85 8.67 2.57
N GLU A 36 10.08 8.91 2.13
CA GLU A 36 10.55 8.61 0.76
C GLU A 36 10.44 7.12 0.41
N ASP A 37 10.83 6.22 1.31
CA ASP A 37 10.68 4.77 1.11
C ASP A 37 9.21 4.37 0.96
N ILE A 38 8.35 4.89 1.86
CA ILE A 38 6.91 4.60 1.85
C ILE A 38 6.27 5.10 0.55
N VAL A 39 6.59 6.33 0.14
CA VAL A 39 6.10 6.94 -1.10
C VAL A 39 6.53 6.13 -2.31
N GLN A 40 7.79 5.69 -2.38
CA GLN A 40 8.29 4.90 -3.50
C GLN A 40 7.52 3.58 -3.66
N ILE A 41 7.23 2.89 -2.56
CA ILE A 41 6.45 1.65 -2.57
C ILE A 41 4.98 1.94 -2.92
N TYR A 42 4.40 2.99 -2.33
CA TYR A 42 3.00 3.38 -2.56
C TYR A 42 2.76 3.74 -4.03
N GLU A 43 3.61 4.56 -4.65
CA GLU A 43 3.50 4.91 -6.06
C GLU A 43 3.69 3.69 -6.97
N SER A 44 4.64 2.81 -6.62
CA SER A 44 4.85 1.54 -7.32
C SER A 44 3.62 0.64 -7.22
N ALA A 45 2.98 0.57 -6.06
CA ALA A 45 1.76 -0.21 -5.82
C ALA A 45 0.60 0.37 -6.64
N LYS A 46 0.37 1.67 -6.56
CA LYS A 46 -0.67 2.41 -7.29
C LYS A 46 -0.53 2.26 -8.80
N LYS A 47 0.70 2.27 -9.32
CA LYS A 47 0.96 2.08 -10.76
C LYS A 47 0.68 0.65 -11.21
N ARG A 48 0.98 -0.37 -10.40
CA ARG A 48 0.62 -1.78 -10.68
C ARG A 48 -0.88 -2.02 -10.59
N ASP A 49 -1.56 -1.32 -9.69
CA ASP A 49 -3.02 -1.38 -9.55
C ASP A 49 -3.73 -0.69 -10.73
N GLY A 50 -3.19 0.44 -11.21
CA GLY A 50 -3.69 1.14 -12.39
C GLY A 50 -3.50 0.40 -13.72
N ASP A 51 -2.53 -0.51 -13.80
CA ASP A 51 -2.35 -1.43 -14.93
C ASP A 51 -3.29 -2.66 -14.83
N SER A 52 -3.73 -2.99 -13.62
CA SER A 52 -4.80 -3.96 -13.38
C SER A 52 -6.17 -3.30 -13.53
N GLY A 53 -6.52 -2.94 -14.76
CA GLY A 53 -7.88 -2.58 -15.17
C GLY A 53 -8.84 -3.76 -15.06
N ARG A 54 -9.10 -4.23 -13.84
CA ARG A 54 -10.17 -5.18 -13.54
C ARG A 54 -10.94 -4.65 -12.35
N GLU A 55 -12.13 -4.17 -12.66
CA GLU A 55 -13.33 -4.37 -11.87
C GLU A 55 -13.07 -5.36 -10.72
N ALA A 56 -12.89 -4.83 -9.51
CA ALA A 56 -13.04 -5.61 -8.30
C ALA A 56 -14.55 -5.94 -8.17
N GLY A 57 -15.06 -6.74 -9.11
CA GLY A 57 -16.34 -7.42 -9.06
C GLY A 57 -16.24 -8.53 -8.02
N ILE A 58 -15.88 -8.18 -6.79
CA ILE A 58 -16.16 -9.02 -5.65
C ILE A 58 -17.62 -8.73 -5.30
N SER A 59 -18.53 -9.22 -6.14
CA SER A 59 -19.91 -9.41 -5.74
C SER A 59 -19.88 -10.51 -4.68
N VAL A 60 -19.68 -10.10 -3.43
CA VAL A 60 -19.86 -10.96 -2.26
C VAL A 60 -21.36 -11.27 -2.21
N ASN A 61 -21.77 -12.33 -2.91
CA ASN A 61 -23.11 -12.87 -2.76
C ASN A 61 -23.12 -13.63 -1.43
N CYS A 62 -23.49 -12.94 -0.35
CA CYS A 62 -23.88 -13.59 0.89
C CYS A 62 -25.28 -14.18 0.69
N SER A 63 -25.36 -15.42 0.20
CA SER A 63 -26.56 -16.27 0.29
C SER A 63 -26.57 -17.05 1.60
#